data_AF-A0A933ZGX0-F1
#
_entry.id   AF-A0A933ZGX0-F1
#
_cell.length_a   1.000
_cell.length_b   1.000
_cell.length_c   1.000
_cell.angle_alpha   90.00
_cell.angle_beta   90.00
_cell.angle_gamma   90.00
#
_symmetry.space_group_name_H-M   'P 1'
#
loop_
_entity.id
_entity.type
_entity.pdbx_description
1 polymer ?
#
loop_
_entity_poly.entity_id
_entity_poly.type
_entity_poly.pdbx_seq_one_letter_code
_entity_poly.pdbx_strand_id
1 'polypeptide(L)'
;MSEPTLVCLERLSARPEERFVRCVALGGAGPGLALDARGAIVWMQSTGIACALRMSRDGQLLAVRSRDALSVHVHRAGRSLEAPCDKPVVLLAGDEIEIAQARWRIHLHGPAAEIHPPRLLSPRRWVAMAAMATAVVAGCKTDATGGVDGQAPDAALADAALSDAALLDALSEQSDAWAEGGGGEAEVDAQGDGAADAAEDAPEAKKSPVRPAPGKGAPGRVPKQKIEVRDFPPFAE
;
A
#
# COMPACT_ATOMS: atom_id res chain seq x y z
N MET A 1 -18.26 -4.33 -14.48
CA MET A 1 -17.90 -3.16 -13.64
C MET A 1 -16.85 -3.61 -12.66
N SER A 2 -15.79 -2.82 -12.43
CA SER A 2 -14.75 -3.15 -11.45
C SER A 2 -15.33 -3.14 -10.04
N GLU A 3 -14.89 -4.08 -9.21
CA GLU A 3 -15.29 -4.14 -7.81
C GLU A 3 -14.78 -2.89 -7.05
N PRO A 4 -15.61 -2.24 -6.23
CA PRO A 4 -15.17 -1.15 -5.37
C PRO A 4 -14.02 -1.60 -4.48
N THR A 5 -13.02 -0.73 -4.29
CA THR A 5 -11.84 -1.05 -3.47
C THR A 5 -11.78 -0.11 -2.27
N LEU A 6 -11.51 -0.68 -1.10
CA LEU A 6 -11.26 0.07 0.13
C LEU A 6 -9.87 0.69 0.07
N VAL A 7 -9.81 2.01 0.25
CA VAL A 7 -8.57 2.79 0.21
C VAL A 7 -8.50 3.64 1.47
N CYS A 8 -7.34 3.69 2.13
CA CYS A 8 -7.07 4.66 3.19
C CYS A 8 -6.09 5.71 2.67
N LEU A 9 -6.45 6.98 2.89
CA LEU A 9 -5.63 8.13 2.52
C LEU A 9 -4.98 8.70 3.79
N GLU A 10 -3.65 8.71 3.82
CA GLU A 10 -2.86 9.24 4.92
C GLU A 10 -2.33 10.64 4.58
N ARG A 11 -2.79 11.67 5.27
CA ARG A 11 -2.31 13.04 5.12
C ARG A 11 -1.00 13.24 5.87
N LEU A 12 0.11 13.37 5.13
CA LEU A 12 1.46 13.37 5.72
C LEU A 12 1.76 14.61 6.58
N SER A 13 1.10 15.74 6.31
CA SER A 13 1.25 16.98 7.07
C SER A 13 0.22 17.16 8.20
N ALA A 14 -0.71 16.22 8.36
CA ALA A 14 -1.77 16.34 9.37
C ALA A 14 -1.33 15.85 10.75
N ARG A 15 -2.05 16.35 11.76
CA ARG A 15 -1.98 15.83 13.13
C ARG A 15 -2.44 14.36 13.14
N PRO A 16 -1.95 13.53 14.07
CA PRO A 16 -2.29 12.10 14.12
C PRO A 16 -3.79 11.80 14.10
N GLU A 17 -4.62 12.68 14.67
CA GLU A 17 -6.07 12.51 14.78
C GLU A 17 -6.84 12.71 13.47
N GLU A 18 -6.24 13.44 12.53
CA GLU A 18 -6.84 13.81 11.24
C GLU A 18 -6.09 13.16 10.07
N ARG A 19 -5.13 12.30 10.39
CA ARG A 19 -4.16 11.79 9.43
C ARG A 19 -4.78 10.79 8.47
N PHE A 20 -5.67 9.92 8.94
CA PHE A 20 -6.17 8.80 8.15
C PHE A 20 -7.64 8.99 7.79
N VAL A 21 -7.95 8.81 6.51
CA VAL A 21 -9.31 8.87 5.97
C VAL A 21 -9.62 7.58 5.24
N ARG A 22 -10.63 6.86 5.70
CA ARG A 22 -11.14 5.66 5.03
C ARG A 22 -12.08 6.07 3.90
N CYS A 23 -11.81 5.57 2.71
CA CYS A 23 -12.49 5.90 1.47
C CYS A 23 -12.80 4.63 0.67
N VAL A 24 -13.65 4.77 -0.35
CA VAL A 24 -13.94 3.71 -1.33
C VAL A 24 -13.65 4.24 -2.72
N ALA A 25 -12.78 3.59 -3.47
CA ALA A 25 -12.55 3.89 -4.89
C ALA A 25 -13.56 3.12 -5.74
N LEU A 26 -14.26 3.84 -6.63
CA LEU A 26 -15.27 3.26 -7.53
C LEU A 26 -14.68 3.06 -8.92
N GLY A 27 -15.18 2.05 -9.63
CA GLY A 27 -14.91 1.87 -11.06
C GLY A 27 -15.80 2.75 -11.94
N GLY A 28 -15.45 2.84 -13.23
CA GLY A 28 -16.25 3.50 -14.26
C GLY A 28 -16.01 5.01 -14.42
N ALA A 29 -16.80 5.63 -15.29
CA ALA A 29 -16.65 7.05 -15.65
C ALA A 29 -17.35 8.03 -14.69
N GLY A 30 -18.22 7.51 -13.81
CA GLY A 30 -19.04 8.30 -12.89
C GLY A 30 -18.25 9.06 -11.81
N PRO A 31 -18.92 9.95 -11.06
CA PRO A 31 -18.33 10.61 -9.91
C PRO A 31 -18.06 9.59 -8.80
N GLY A 32 -17.04 9.86 -7.96
CA GLY A 32 -16.59 8.94 -6.92
C GLY A 32 -15.62 9.62 -5.96
N LEU A 33 -14.55 8.93 -5.58
CA LEU A 33 -13.46 9.50 -4.78
C LEU A 33 -12.61 10.45 -5.62
N ALA A 34 -12.40 11.68 -5.14
CA ALA A 34 -11.54 12.63 -5.81
C ALA A 34 -10.86 13.57 -4.80
N LEU A 35 -9.88 14.32 -5.29
CA LEU A 35 -9.21 15.42 -4.62
C LEU A 35 -9.52 16.72 -5.37
N ASP A 36 -9.88 17.77 -4.64
CA ASP A 36 -10.10 19.11 -5.20
C ASP A 36 -8.79 19.87 -5.46
N ALA A 37 -8.89 21.11 -5.95
CA ALA A 37 -7.73 21.97 -6.22
C ALA A 37 -6.89 22.33 -4.97
N ARG A 38 -7.43 22.14 -3.77
CA ARG A 38 -6.71 22.32 -2.49
C ARG A 38 -6.14 21.01 -1.95
N GLY A 39 -6.35 19.91 -2.68
CA GLY A 39 -6.04 18.56 -2.25
C GLY A 39 -6.93 18.06 -1.10
N ALA A 40 -8.12 18.64 -0.92
CA ALA A 40 -9.11 18.11 0.01
C ALA A 40 -9.88 16.95 -0.66
N ILE A 41 -10.24 15.95 0.14
CA ILE A 41 -11.02 14.81 -0.34
C ILE A 41 -12.45 15.29 -0.62
N VAL A 42 -12.95 15.01 -1.82
CA VAL A 42 -14.35 15.22 -2.20
C VAL A 42 -14.97 13.91 -2.66
N TRP A 43 -16.29 13.78 -2.42
CA TRP A 43 -17.04 12.54 -2.66
C TRP A 43 -18.22 12.80 -3.58
N MET A 44 -18.35 11.98 -4.62
CA MET A 44 -19.45 12.01 -5.58
C MET A 44 -19.65 13.39 -6.24
N GLN A 45 -18.57 14.17 -6.38
CA GLN A 45 -18.58 15.44 -7.09
C GLN A 45 -18.06 15.26 -8.51
N SER A 46 -18.67 15.98 -9.46
CA SER A 46 -18.29 15.99 -10.88
C SER A 46 -17.56 17.25 -11.32
N THR A 47 -17.55 18.30 -10.50
CA THR A 47 -16.94 19.61 -10.78
C THR A 47 -15.96 20.01 -9.69
N GLY A 48 -15.03 20.91 -10.01
CA GLY A 48 -14.02 21.39 -9.06
C GLY A 48 -12.99 20.32 -8.62
N ILE A 49 -12.96 19.18 -9.30
CA ILE A 49 -12.01 18.10 -9.04
C ILE A 49 -10.66 18.41 -9.71
N ALA A 50 -9.56 18.18 -8.98
CA ALA A 50 -8.22 18.24 -9.54
C ALA A 50 -7.74 16.86 -9.99
N CYS A 51 -8.02 15.84 -9.19
CA CYS A 51 -7.63 14.46 -9.44
C CYS A 51 -8.75 13.49 -9.03
N ALA A 52 -9.24 12.68 -9.96
CA ALA A 52 -10.14 11.58 -9.64
C ALA A 52 -9.35 10.31 -9.30
N LEU A 53 -9.78 9.59 -8.26
CA LEU A 53 -9.25 8.29 -7.85
C LEU A 53 -10.26 7.20 -8.22
N ARG A 54 -9.89 6.33 -9.17
CA ARG A 54 -10.82 5.39 -9.80
C ARG A 54 -10.23 4.00 -9.92
N MET A 55 -11.09 2.98 -9.88
CA MET A 55 -10.70 1.61 -10.20
C MET A 55 -10.77 1.38 -11.71
N SER A 56 -9.69 0.84 -12.28
CA SER A 56 -9.66 0.35 -13.65
C SER A 56 -10.37 -0.99 -13.78
N ARG A 57 -10.66 -1.44 -15.01
CA ARG A 57 -11.27 -2.75 -15.29
C ARG A 57 -10.45 -3.94 -14.77
N ASP A 58 -9.13 -3.79 -14.75
CA ASP A 58 -8.16 -4.77 -14.24
C ASP A 58 -7.88 -4.64 -12.73
N GLY A 59 -8.72 -3.91 -11.99
CA GLY A 59 -8.64 -3.85 -10.52
C GLY A 59 -7.48 -3.00 -9.99
N GLN A 60 -6.93 -2.10 -10.81
CA GLN A 60 -5.88 -1.17 -10.38
C GLN A 60 -6.47 0.18 -9.98
N LEU A 61 -5.89 0.82 -8.97
CA LEU A 61 -6.24 2.20 -8.63
C LEU A 61 -5.54 3.16 -9.59
N LEU A 62 -6.30 4.12 -10.12
CA LEU A 62 -5.84 5.14 -11.07
C LEU A 62 -6.03 6.53 -10.50
N ALA A 63 -5.04 7.39 -10.67
CA ALA A 63 -5.17 8.85 -10.57
C ALA A 63 -5.39 9.44 -11.96
N VAL A 64 -6.46 10.21 -12.14
CA VAL A 64 -6.75 10.93 -13.39
C VAL A 64 -6.82 12.42 -13.11
N ARG A 65 -5.89 13.19 -13.68
CA ARG A 65 -5.89 14.65 -13.57
C ARG A 65 -6.85 15.25 -14.59
N SER A 66 -7.73 16.13 -14.15
CA SER A 66 -8.61 16.88 -15.05
C SER A 66 -7.82 17.91 -15.86
N ARG A 67 -8.23 18.16 -17.11
CA ARG A 67 -7.53 19.10 -18.02
C ARG A 67 -7.29 20.49 -17.44
N ASP A 68 -8.29 21.04 -16.75
CA ASP A 68 -8.27 22.41 -16.21
C ASP A 68 -7.79 22.47 -14.75
N ALA A 69 -7.31 21.35 -14.21
CA ALA A 69 -6.85 21.27 -12.83
C ALA A 69 -5.42 21.81 -12.65
N LEU A 70 -5.09 22.13 -11.40
CA LEU A 70 -3.70 22.36 -10.97
C LEU A 70 -2.84 21.11 -11.20
N SER A 71 -1.52 21.29 -11.19
CA SER A 71 -0.58 20.17 -11.29
C SER A 71 -0.78 19.18 -10.15
N VAL A 72 -0.79 17.90 -10.51
CA VAL A 72 -0.89 16.77 -9.58
C VAL A 72 0.40 15.99 -9.72
N HIS A 73 1.16 15.84 -8.65
CA HIS A 73 2.40 15.07 -8.65
C HIS A 73 2.19 13.74 -7.95
N VAL A 74 2.69 12.65 -8.57
CA VAL A 74 2.73 11.31 -7.99
C VAL A 74 4.16 10.98 -7.66
N HIS A 75 4.43 10.56 -6.42
CA HIS A 75 5.75 10.17 -5.95
C HIS A 75 5.80 8.69 -5.63
N ARG A 76 6.86 8.01 -6.09
CA ARG A 76 7.11 6.58 -5.87
C ARG A 76 8.60 6.29 -5.67
N ALA A 77 8.96 5.82 -4.48
CA ALA A 77 10.32 5.39 -4.13
C ALA A 77 11.41 6.44 -4.49
N GLY A 78 11.11 7.71 -4.23
CA GLY A 78 11.98 8.87 -4.51
C GLY A 78 11.97 9.37 -5.95
N ARG A 79 11.10 8.85 -6.82
CA ARG A 79 10.81 9.45 -8.13
C ARG A 79 9.53 10.26 -8.04
N SER A 80 9.43 11.28 -8.89
CA SER A 80 8.23 12.10 -9.05
C SER A 80 7.80 12.11 -10.51
N LEU A 81 6.50 12.12 -10.74
CA LEU A 81 5.87 12.28 -12.04
C LEU A 81 4.78 13.34 -11.89
N GLU A 82 4.79 14.36 -12.73
CA GLU A 82 3.59 15.20 -12.91
C GLU A 82 2.57 14.41 -13.73
N ALA A 83 1.40 14.13 -13.14
CA ALA A 83 0.35 13.36 -13.79
C ALA A 83 -0.15 14.12 -15.04
N PRO A 84 -0.08 13.52 -16.25
CA PRO A 84 -0.54 14.20 -17.45
C PRO A 84 -2.06 14.40 -17.44
N CYS A 85 -2.54 15.47 -18.08
CA CYS A 85 -3.99 15.71 -18.23
C CYS A 85 -4.67 14.56 -18.97
N ASP A 86 -5.83 14.15 -18.48
CA ASP A 86 -6.70 13.14 -19.09
C ASP A 86 -6.04 11.76 -19.30
N LYS A 87 -4.83 11.54 -18.76
CA LYS A 87 -4.13 10.25 -18.80
C LYS A 87 -4.11 9.60 -17.41
N PRO A 88 -4.60 8.37 -17.26
CA PRO A 88 -4.55 7.67 -15.98
C PRO A 88 -3.11 7.29 -15.61
N VAL A 89 -2.76 7.56 -14.35
CA VAL A 89 -1.54 7.11 -13.70
C VAL A 89 -1.89 5.98 -12.73
N VAL A 90 -1.23 4.83 -12.86
CA VAL A 90 -1.46 3.68 -11.96
C VAL A 90 -0.84 3.96 -10.60
N LEU A 91 -1.66 3.90 -9.56
CA LEU A 91 -1.27 4.06 -8.16
C LEU A 91 -1.08 2.71 -7.48
N LEU A 92 -0.07 2.64 -6.61
CA LEU A 92 0.23 1.49 -5.76
C LEU A 92 0.13 1.90 -4.28
N ALA A 93 0.07 0.90 -3.40
CA ALA A 93 0.20 1.13 -1.97
C ALA A 93 1.56 1.78 -1.67
N GLY A 94 1.56 2.79 -0.81
CA GLY A 94 2.73 3.59 -0.45
C GLY A 94 3.05 4.74 -1.42
N ASP A 95 2.40 4.82 -2.58
CA ASP A 95 2.52 6.00 -3.44
C ASP A 95 1.99 7.24 -2.74
N GLU A 96 2.52 8.39 -3.13
CA GLU A 96 2.13 9.66 -2.57
C GLU A 96 1.63 10.60 -3.66
N ILE A 97 0.48 11.23 -3.44
CA ILE A 97 -0.10 12.24 -4.31
C ILE A 97 0.07 13.60 -3.66
N GLU A 98 0.59 14.55 -4.41
CA GLU A 98 0.77 15.94 -4.00
C GLU A 98 -0.04 16.86 -4.91
N ILE A 99 -0.89 17.69 -4.29
CA ILE A 99 -1.70 18.71 -4.96
C ILE A 99 -1.63 19.98 -4.11
N ALA A 100 -1.18 21.08 -4.72
CA ALA A 100 -0.88 22.32 -4.01
C ALA A 100 0.07 22.09 -2.82
N GLN A 101 -0.44 22.15 -1.58
CA GLN A 101 0.32 21.93 -0.35
C GLN A 101 -0.10 20.65 0.40
N ALA A 102 -1.07 19.89 -0.14
CA ALA A 102 -1.54 18.66 0.48
C ALA A 102 -0.80 17.47 -0.12
N ARG A 103 -0.28 16.60 0.76
CA ARG A 103 0.38 15.35 0.39
C ARG A 103 -0.31 14.18 1.07
N TRP A 104 -0.73 13.22 0.27
CA TRP A 104 -1.48 12.04 0.68
C TRP A 104 -0.72 10.78 0.31
N ARG A 105 -0.51 9.87 1.26
CA ARG A 105 -0.04 8.52 0.98
C ARG A 105 -1.22 7.56 0.82
N ILE A 106 -1.13 6.69 -0.18
CA ILE A 106 -2.16 5.73 -0.54
C ILE A 106 -1.93 4.41 0.19
N HIS A 107 -2.98 3.87 0.79
CA HIS A 107 -3.01 2.52 1.36
C HIS A 107 -4.17 1.76 0.71
N LEU A 108 -3.89 0.58 0.15
CA LEU A 108 -4.90 -0.26 -0.51
C LEU A 108 -5.27 -1.42 0.42
N HIS A 109 -6.56 -1.63 0.64
CA HIS A 109 -7.08 -2.63 1.59
C HIS A 109 -7.93 -3.72 0.91
N GLY A 110 -7.91 -3.80 -0.42
CA GLY A 110 -8.68 -4.79 -1.18
C GLY A 110 -10.15 -4.41 -1.40
N PRO A 111 -11.01 -5.37 -1.77
CA PRO A 111 -12.42 -5.11 -2.09
C PRO A 111 -13.21 -4.48 -0.94
N ALA A 112 -14.14 -3.58 -1.26
CA ALA A 112 -15.04 -2.98 -0.30
C ALA A 112 -16.42 -3.65 -0.33
N ALA A 113 -16.88 -4.14 0.83
CA ALA A 113 -18.20 -4.74 0.98
C ALA A 113 -19.35 -3.72 0.84
N GLU A 114 -19.10 -2.45 1.15
CA GLU A 114 -20.09 -1.37 1.09
C GLU A 114 -19.46 -0.08 0.53
N ILE A 115 -20.23 0.66 -0.26
CA ILE A 115 -19.86 1.98 -0.76
C ILE A 115 -20.31 3.04 0.25
N HIS A 116 -19.36 3.79 0.81
CA HIS A 116 -19.63 4.82 1.82
C HIS A 116 -18.83 6.11 1.55
N PRO A 117 -19.29 7.27 2.04
CA PRO A 117 -18.51 8.51 1.95
C PRO A 117 -17.21 8.42 2.76
N PRO A 118 -16.22 9.28 2.47
CA PRO A 118 -14.99 9.38 3.25
C PRO A 118 -15.27 9.57 4.74
N ARG A 119 -14.59 8.80 5.59
CA ARG A 119 -14.71 8.87 7.05
C ARG A 119 -13.33 9.00 7.68
N LEU A 120 -13.16 10.00 8.55
CA LEU A 120 -11.95 10.12 9.37
C LEU A 120 -11.82 8.90 10.28
N LEU A 121 -10.63 8.31 10.32
CA LEU A 121 -10.31 7.23 11.23
C LEU A 121 -9.72 7.81 12.52
N SER A 122 -10.42 7.68 13.63
CA SER A 122 -9.93 8.17 14.92
C SER A 122 -8.77 7.29 15.43
N PRO A 123 -7.64 7.86 15.87
CA PRO A 123 -6.46 7.10 16.32
C PRO A 123 -6.72 6.30 17.61
N ARG A 124 -7.76 6.64 18.39
CA ARG A 124 -8.15 5.85 19.58
C ARG A 124 -8.48 4.39 19.26
N ARG A 125 -8.85 4.08 18.02
CA ARG A 125 -9.09 2.70 17.56
C ARG A 125 -7.80 1.95 17.21
N TRP A 126 -6.66 2.63 17.10
CA TRP A 126 -5.36 2.02 16.75
C TRP A 126 -4.50 1.73 17.99
N VAL A 127 -4.59 2.55 19.05
CA VAL A 127 -3.80 2.34 20.28
C VAL A 127 -4.24 1.07 21.03
N ALA A 128 -5.50 0.65 20.88
CA ALA A 128 -5.98 -0.62 21.44
C ALA A 128 -5.32 -1.87 20.80
N MET A 129 -4.73 -1.74 19.60
CA MET A 129 -4.09 -2.86 18.88
C MET A 129 -2.65 -3.12 19.34
N ALA A 130 -1.92 -2.09 19.79
CA ALA A 130 -0.49 -2.23 20.13
C ALA A 130 -0.23 -2.84 21.54
N ALA A 131 -1.25 -2.90 22.40
CA ALA A 131 -1.10 -3.37 23.78
C ALA A 131 -1.38 -4.87 23.99
N MET A 132 -1.92 -5.59 23.00
CA MET A 132 -2.26 -7.02 23.15
C MET A 132 -1.15 -8.00 22.72
N ALA A 133 -0.02 -7.52 22.20
CA ALA A 133 1.08 -8.39 21.74
C ALA A 133 2.13 -8.74 22.83
N THR A 134 1.96 -8.29 24.08
CA THR A 134 2.99 -8.44 25.14
C THR A 134 2.54 -9.20 26.40
N ALA A 135 1.55 -10.09 26.30
CA ALA A 135 1.10 -10.86 27.46
C ALA A 135 0.67 -12.30 27.17
N VAL A 136 1.50 -13.12 26.51
CA VAL A 136 1.37 -14.59 26.61
C VAL A 136 2.74 -15.28 26.63
N VAL A 137 3.50 -15.11 27.72
CA VAL A 137 4.41 -16.17 28.21
C VAL A 137 4.32 -16.20 29.73
N ALA A 138 3.21 -16.70 30.25
CA ALA A 138 3.14 -17.23 31.60
C ALA A 138 2.27 -18.49 31.54
N GLY A 139 2.95 -19.64 31.39
CA GLY A 139 2.31 -20.94 31.39
C GLY A 139 1.63 -21.21 32.72
N CYS A 140 0.31 -21.22 32.73
CA CYS A 140 -0.48 -21.88 33.75
C CYS A 140 -1.16 -23.10 33.12
N LYS A 141 -0.66 -24.26 33.51
CA LYS A 141 -1.23 -25.56 33.24
C LYS A 141 -2.34 -25.77 34.27
N THR A 142 -3.60 -25.77 33.85
CA THR A 142 -4.72 -26.21 34.70
C THR A 142 -5.57 -27.20 33.93
N ASP A 143 -5.38 -28.47 34.26
CA ASP A 143 -6.36 -29.53 34.10
C ASP A 143 -7.57 -29.23 35.01
N ALA A 144 -8.78 -29.19 34.46
CA ALA A 144 -10.00 -29.52 35.18
C ALA A 144 -11.20 -29.67 34.22
N THR A 145 -11.59 -30.93 34.06
CA THR A 145 -12.89 -31.43 33.62
C THR A 145 -14.03 -30.87 34.47
N GLY A 146 -15.13 -30.45 33.84
CA GLY A 146 -16.39 -30.19 34.54
C GLY A 146 -17.41 -29.43 33.69
N GLY A 147 -18.42 -30.13 33.19
CA GLY A 147 -19.56 -29.54 32.50
C GLY A 147 -20.61 -28.97 33.46
N VAL A 148 -21.38 -28.00 32.98
CA VAL A 148 -22.77 -27.73 33.38
C VAL A 148 -23.52 -27.09 32.21
N ASP A 149 -24.73 -27.59 31.98
CA ASP A 149 -25.75 -27.02 31.11
C ASP A 149 -26.34 -25.72 31.67
N GLY A 150 -26.78 -24.84 30.76
CA GLY A 150 -27.85 -23.88 31.02
C GLY A 150 -27.42 -22.41 31.06
N GLN A 151 -27.78 -21.66 30.02
CA GLN A 151 -28.62 -20.46 30.09
C GLN A 151 -28.59 -19.76 28.72
N ALA A 152 -29.73 -19.73 28.02
CA ALA A 152 -29.90 -18.91 26.81
C ALA A 152 -30.10 -17.44 27.20
N PRO A 153 -29.33 -16.48 26.65
CA PRO A 153 -29.72 -15.09 26.66
C PRO A 153 -30.61 -14.77 25.46
N ASP A 154 -31.72 -14.13 25.79
CA ASP A 154 -32.68 -13.45 24.92
C ASP A 154 -31.97 -12.59 23.87
N ALA A 155 -32.14 -12.94 22.59
CA ALA A 155 -31.58 -12.21 21.46
C ALA A 155 -32.60 -11.15 21.00
N ALA A 156 -32.50 -9.96 21.59
CA ALA A 156 -33.18 -8.76 21.10
C ALA A 156 -32.18 -7.60 21.00
N LEU A 157 -32.05 -7.08 19.77
CA LEU A 157 -31.33 -5.86 19.35
C LEU A 157 -29.79 -5.95 19.32
N ALA A 158 -29.26 -6.62 18.30
CA ALA A 158 -27.90 -6.39 17.81
C ALA A 158 -27.85 -6.63 16.29
N ASP A 159 -28.53 -5.77 15.53
CA ASP A 159 -28.44 -5.76 14.07
C ASP A 159 -27.96 -4.36 13.65
N ALA A 160 -26.77 -4.30 13.04
CA ALA A 160 -25.96 -3.12 12.61
C ALA A 160 -24.59 -2.90 13.31
N ALA A 161 -24.03 -3.90 13.99
CA ALA A 161 -22.65 -3.85 14.51
C ALA A 161 -21.82 -5.09 14.11
N LEU A 162 -21.96 -5.55 12.86
CA LEU A 162 -20.94 -6.40 12.25
C LEU A 162 -19.62 -5.60 12.27
N SER A 163 -18.71 -6.11 13.09
CA SER A 163 -17.76 -5.33 13.87
C SER A 163 -16.60 -4.78 13.04
N ASP A 164 -16.27 -3.50 13.24
CA ASP A 164 -14.97 -2.89 12.87
C ASP A 164 -13.77 -3.71 13.39
N ALA A 165 -13.97 -4.54 14.43
CA ALA A 165 -12.96 -5.47 14.94
C ALA A 165 -12.59 -6.58 13.94
N ALA A 166 -13.55 -7.14 13.20
CA ALA A 166 -13.28 -8.16 12.18
C ALA A 166 -12.50 -7.58 10.98
N LEU A 167 -12.71 -6.30 10.68
CA LEU A 167 -11.95 -5.58 9.65
C LEU A 167 -10.52 -5.26 10.11
N LEU A 168 -10.32 -5.06 11.41
CA LEU A 168 -8.98 -4.85 11.98
C LEU A 168 -8.17 -6.15 12.09
N ASP A 169 -8.83 -7.29 12.34
CA ASP A 169 -8.21 -8.61 12.37
C ASP A 169 -7.69 -9.01 10.97
N ALA A 170 -8.51 -8.83 9.93
CA ALA A 170 -8.13 -9.09 8.55
C ALA A 170 -6.97 -8.20 8.04
N LEU A 171 -6.82 -6.99 8.58
CA LEU A 171 -5.71 -6.08 8.24
C LEU A 171 -4.39 -6.48 8.92
N SER A 172 -4.44 -7.19 10.05
CA SER A 172 -3.25 -7.67 10.76
C SER A 172 -2.64 -8.88 10.04
N GLU A 173 -3.46 -9.87 9.67
CA GLU A 173 -3.00 -11.10 9.03
C GLU A 173 -2.33 -10.86 7.66
N GLN A 174 -2.77 -9.82 6.94
CA GLN A 174 -2.21 -9.51 5.63
C GLN A 174 -0.85 -8.80 5.70
N SER A 175 -0.44 -8.28 6.87
CA SER A 175 0.88 -7.65 7.04
C SER A 175 2.01 -8.66 7.26
N ASP A 176 1.72 -9.82 7.88
CA ASP A 176 2.69 -10.88 8.13
C ASP A 176 2.98 -11.73 6.88
N ALA A 177 2.03 -11.84 5.94
CA ALA A 177 2.19 -12.60 4.71
C ALA A 177 3.25 -12.05 3.74
N TRP A 178 3.68 -10.79 3.90
CA TRP A 178 4.73 -10.17 3.07
C TRP A 178 6.14 -10.31 3.67
N ALA A 179 6.28 -10.90 4.87
CA ALA A 179 7.56 -11.07 5.55
C ALA A 179 8.24 -12.43 5.28
N GLU A 180 7.51 -13.46 4.83
CA GLU A 180 7.99 -14.86 4.86
C GLU A 180 8.21 -15.53 3.48
N GLY A 181 8.59 -14.79 2.44
CA GLY A 181 8.79 -15.34 1.09
C GLY A 181 10.13 -14.99 0.45
N GLY A 182 11.21 -15.70 0.80
CA GLY A 182 12.52 -15.39 0.22
C GLY A 182 13.64 -16.41 0.44
N GLY A 183 13.35 -17.71 0.39
CA GLY A 183 14.35 -18.79 0.43
C GLY A 183 14.40 -19.57 -0.88
N GLY A 184 14.73 -18.91 -1.98
CA GLY A 184 14.94 -19.55 -3.29
C GLY A 184 16.41 -19.57 -3.63
N GLU A 185 17.04 -20.73 -3.48
CA GLU A 185 18.44 -21.00 -3.82
C GLU A 185 18.56 -20.99 -5.35
N ALA A 186 19.12 -19.91 -5.92
CA ALA A 186 19.44 -19.83 -7.34
C ALA A 186 20.89 -20.26 -7.56
N GLU A 187 21.03 -21.49 -8.05
CA GLU A 187 22.24 -22.03 -8.69
C GLU A 187 22.60 -21.13 -9.89
N VAL A 188 23.81 -20.57 -9.89
CA VAL A 188 24.35 -19.72 -10.95
C VAL A 188 25.47 -20.48 -11.66
N ASP A 189 25.15 -21.03 -12.82
CA ASP A 189 26.14 -21.50 -13.80
C ASP A 189 26.88 -20.31 -14.41
N ALA A 190 28.20 -20.30 -14.23
CA ALA A 190 29.11 -19.33 -14.80
C ALA A 190 29.66 -19.85 -16.14
N GLN A 191 29.30 -19.17 -17.23
CA GLN A 191 29.87 -19.33 -18.57
C GLN A 191 29.79 -17.94 -19.22
N GLY A 192 30.83 -17.23 -19.67
CA GLY A 192 32.24 -17.47 -19.89
C GLY A 192 32.64 -16.42 -20.94
N ASP A 193 33.37 -15.37 -20.54
CA ASP A 193 33.80 -14.30 -21.44
C ASP A 193 35.03 -14.72 -22.25
N GLY A 194 34.98 -14.47 -23.56
CA GLY A 194 36.13 -14.55 -24.45
C GLY A 194 36.40 -13.19 -25.09
N ALA A 195 37.54 -12.59 -24.76
CA ALA A 195 38.21 -11.60 -25.60
C ALA A 195 39.71 -11.55 -25.28
N ALA A 196 40.52 -11.73 -26.34
CA ALA A 196 41.96 -11.47 -26.43
C ALA A 196 42.27 -9.95 -26.26
N ASP A 197 43.48 -9.43 -26.08
CA ASP A 197 44.79 -9.82 -26.62
C ASP A 197 45.93 -9.11 -25.84
N ALA A 198 47.09 -9.78 -25.84
CA ALA A 198 48.51 -9.36 -25.81
C ALA A 198 49.09 -8.15 -25.00
N ALA A 199 50.13 -8.49 -24.21
CA ALA A 199 51.48 -7.86 -24.08
C ALA A 199 51.66 -6.60 -23.17
N GLU A 200 52.71 -6.36 -22.36
CA GLU A 200 54.05 -6.93 -22.12
C GLU A 200 54.49 -6.77 -20.62
N ASP A 201 55.34 -7.71 -20.19
CA ASP A 201 56.49 -7.70 -19.25
C ASP A 201 56.75 -6.56 -18.23
N ALA A 202 56.86 -6.92 -16.92
CA ALA A 202 57.82 -6.39 -15.91
C ALA A 202 57.54 -6.91 -14.46
N PRO A 203 58.51 -6.88 -13.52
CA PRO A 203 58.80 -8.02 -12.65
C PRO A 203 58.18 -8.05 -11.24
N GLU A 204 58.21 -9.30 -10.76
CA GLU A 204 57.72 -9.95 -9.57
C GLU A 204 58.09 -9.30 -8.22
N ALA A 205 57.10 -8.69 -7.55
CA ALA A 205 57.14 -8.41 -6.12
C ALA A 205 56.22 -9.40 -5.40
N LYS A 206 56.82 -10.39 -4.73
CA LYS A 206 56.14 -11.41 -3.92
C LYS A 206 55.38 -10.78 -2.74
N LYS A 207 54.12 -10.40 -2.97
CA LYS A 207 53.15 -10.07 -1.92
C LYS A 207 52.46 -11.35 -1.46
N SER A 208 52.58 -11.62 -0.17
CA SER A 208 51.85 -12.69 0.50
C SER A 208 50.33 -12.54 0.26
N PRO A 209 49.60 -13.63 -0.01
CA PRO A 209 48.15 -13.57 -0.25
C PRO A 209 47.44 -13.19 1.05
N VAL A 210 46.97 -11.94 1.12
CA VAL A 210 46.00 -11.51 2.12
C VAL A 210 44.69 -12.20 1.77
N ARG A 211 44.25 -13.14 2.61
CA ARG A 211 42.93 -13.77 2.48
C ARG A 211 41.86 -12.66 2.53
N PRO A 212 40.98 -12.54 1.52
CA PRO A 212 39.87 -11.61 1.58
C PRO A 212 38.96 -12.03 2.73
N ALA A 213 38.65 -11.08 3.62
CA ALA A 213 37.65 -11.29 4.65
C ALA A 213 36.30 -11.61 3.99
N PRO A 214 35.48 -12.53 4.55
CA PRO A 214 34.14 -12.79 4.04
C PRO A 214 33.35 -11.49 4.01
N GLY A 215 33.12 -10.98 2.79
CA GLY A 215 32.42 -9.73 2.57
C GLY A 215 31.00 -9.85 3.11
N LYS A 216 30.64 -8.97 4.05
CA LYS A 216 29.24 -8.76 4.42
C LYS A 216 28.46 -8.47 3.14
N GLY A 217 27.61 -9.40 2.73
CA GLY A 217 26.78 -9.26 1.54
C GLY A 217 26.04 -7.92 1.60
N ALA A 218 26.28 -7.09 0.59
CA ALA A 218 25.53 -5.85 0.46
C ALA A 218 24.04 -6.21 0.39
N PRO A 219 23.17 -5.53 1.16
CA PRO A 219 21.74 -5.80 1.12
C PRO A 219 21.26 -5.71 -0.33
N GLY A 220 20.58 -6.76 -0.80
CA GLY A 220 20.09 -6.86 -2.17
C GLY A 220 19.28 -5.62 -2.54
N ARG A 221 19.69 -4.95 -3.62
CA ARG A 221 19.00 -3.74 -4.09
C ARG A 221 17.67 -4.16 -4.72
N VAL A 222 16.57 -3.99 -4.00
CA VAL A 222 15.22 -4.22 -4.54
C VAL A 222 15.00 -3.31 -5.76
N PRO A 223 14.60 -3.85 -6.92
CA PRO A 223 14.38 -3.05 -8.12
C PRO A 223 13.24 -2.05 -7.92
N LYS A 224 13.49 -0.77 -8.22
CA LYS A 224 12.51 0.31 -8.07
C LYS A 224 11.45 0.28 -9.18
N GLN A 225 10.22 -0.16 -8.88
CA GLN A 225 9.11 -0.26 -9.85
C GLN A 225 8.72 1.08 -10.51
N LYS A 226 8.79 1.21 -11.84
CA LYS A 226 8.48 2.46 -12.59
C LYS A 226 7.06 2.98 -12.31
N ILE A 227 6.84 4.30 -12.35
CA ILE A 227 5.49 4.90 -12.37
C ILE A 227 4.91 4.68 -13.77
N GLU A 228 3.77 4.00 -13.85
CA GLU A 228 3.10 3.66 -15.10
C GLU A 228 2.05 4.72 -15.44
N VAL A 229 2.13 5.25 -16.66
CA VAL A 229 1.12 6.11 -17.27
C VAL A 229 0.49 5.31 -18.40
N ARG A 230 -0.84 5.25 -18.43
CA ARG A 230 -1.57 4.55 -19.50
C ARG A 230 -2.11 5.54 -20.52
N ASP A 231 -2.11 5.13 -21.79
CA ASP A 231 -2.50 6.01 -22.91
C ASP A 231 -4.01 6.08 -23.15
N PHE A 232 -4.78 5.10 -22.69
CA PHE A 232 -6.23 5.08 -22.80
C PHE A 232 -6.88 5.16 -21.42
N PRO A 233 -7.93 5.98 -21.22
CA PRO A 233 -8.81 5.80 -20.09
C PRO A 233 -9.46 4.42 -20.21
N PRO A 234 -9.24 3.48 -19.28
CA PRO A 234 -9.87 2.15 -19.35
C PRO A 234 -11.37 2.19 -19.00
N PHE A 235 -12.00 3.37 -19.07
CA PHE A 235 -13.38 3.62 -18.72
C PHE A 235 -14.18 3.71 -20.03
N ALA A 236 -14.39 2.57 -20.69
CA ALA A 236 -15.43 2.50 -21.71
C ALA A 236 -16.79 2.70 -21.01
N GLU A 237 -17.65 3.53 -21.60
CA GLU A 237 -18.97 3.93 -21.11
C GLU A 237 -19.89 2.75 -20.76
#